data_AF-A0A354Z4H8-F1
#
_entry.id   AF-A0A354Z4H8-F1
#
_cell.length_a   1.000
_cell.length_b   1.000
_cell.length_c   1.000
_cell.angle_alpha   90.00
_cell.angle_beta   90.00
_cell.angle_gamma   90.00
#
_symmetry.space_group_name_H-M   'P 1'
#
loop_
_entity.id
_entity.type
_entity.pdbx_description
1 polymer ?
#
loop_
_entity_poly.entity_id
_entity_poly.type
_entity_poly.pdbx_seq_one_letter_code
_entity_poly.pdbx_strand_id
1 'polypeptide(L)'
;RDRYYGAASASPVTVFTTLMRLKNHHLGKLDKAGRVVNFERLIGQIVAGIDDFPTHLALPEQGRFAIGYYHQRQAFFTKATPETTDHPEGAKP
;
A
#
# COMPACT_ATOMS: atom_id res chain seq x y z
N ARG A 1 -6.16 12.62 -4.36
CA ARG A 1 -5.97 11.14 -4.39
C ARG A 1 -5.80 10.64 -5.83
N ASP A 2 -6.41 11.32 -6.79
CA ASP A 2 -6.56 10.83 -8.17
C ASP A 2 -5.46 11.27 -9.14
N ARG A 3 -4.60 12.23 -8.75
CA ARG A 3 -3.66 12.87 -9.67
C ARG A 3 -2.76 11.88 -10.42
N TYR A 4 -2.28 10.84 -9.74
CA TYR A 4 -1.37 9.86 -10.32
C TYR A 4 -2.00 8.50 -10.55
N TYR A 5 -3.22 8.25 -10.06
CA TYR A 5 -3.81 6.91 -10.15
C TYR A 5 -4.06 6.51 -11.60
N GLY A 6 -4.74 7.35 -12.38
CA GLY A 6 -5.04 7.04 -13.79
C GLY A 6 -3.76 6.86 -14.63
N ALA A 7 -2.75 7.70 -14.41
CA ALA A 7 -1.46 7.56 -15.09
C ALA A 7 -0.68 6.33 -14.59
N ALA A 8 -0.77 5.96 -13.32
CA ALA A 8 -0.12 4.77 -12.77
C ALA A 8 -0.74 3.47 -13.32
N SER A 9 -2.07 3.45 -13.46
CA SER A 9 -2.77 2.28 -13.99
C SER A 9 -2.66 2.15 -15.51
N ALA A 10 -2.36 3.23 -16.24
CA ALA A 10 -2.24 3.22 -17.70
C ALA A 10 -0.79 3.19 -18.20
N SER A 11 0.11 3.95 -17.56
CA SER A 11 1.52 4.13 -17.97
C SER A 11 2.46 4.17 -16.75
N PRO A 12 2.68 3.04 -16.06
CA PRO A 12 3.40 2.99 -14.78
C PRO A 12 4.74 3.73 -14.75
N VAL A 13 5.58 3.54 -15.77
CA VAL A 13 6.94 4.14 -15.83
C VAL A 13 6.92 5.67 -15.67
N THR A 14 5.85 6.32 -16.14
CA THR A 14 5.74 7.79 -16.15
C THR A 14 5.55 8.40 -14.77
N VAL A 15 5.06 7.62 -13.80
CA VAL A 15 4.71 8.13 -12.48
C VAL A 15 5.40 7.41 -11.34
N PHE A 16 5.72 6.12 -11.45
CA PHE A 16 6.32 5.37 -10.35
C PHE A 16 7.71 5.90 -9.96
N THR A 17 8.49 6.38 -10.92
CA THR A 17 9.76 7.10 -10.65
C THR A 17 9.55 8.31 -9.74
N THR A 18 8.51 9.10 -10.01
CA THR A 18 8.14 10.26 -9.19
C THR A 18 7.58 9.84 -7.82
N LEU A 19 6.73 8.82 -7.78
CA LEU A 19 6.17 8.30 -6.51
C LEU A 19 7.26 7.75 -5.59
N MET A 20 8.26 7.05 -6.12
CA MET A 20 9.38 6.51 -5.34
C MET A 20 10.24 7.62 -4.74
N ARG A 21 10.43 8.73 -5.45
CA ARG A 21 11.10 9.93 -4.91
C ARG A 21 10.27 10.62 -3.83
N LEU A 22 8.97 10.80 -4.06
CA LEU A 22 8.06 11.42 -3.10
C LEU A 22 7.93 10.58 -1.82
N LYS A 23 7.95 9.25 -1.94
CA LYS A 23 7.95 8.31 -0.81
C LYS A 23 9.02 8.69 0.22
N ASN A 24 10.27 8.90 -0.21
CA ASN A 24 11.38 9.21 0.70
C ASN A 24 11.12 10.50 1.49
N HIS A 25 10.62 11.55 0.82
CA HIS A 25 10.25 12.80 1.48
C HIS A 25 9.09 12.62 2.47
N HIS A 26 8.09 11.79 2.16
CA HIS A 26 6.98 11.53 3.07
C HIS A 26 7.38 10.66 4.27
N LEU A 27 8.25 9.66 4.06
CA LEU A 27 8.76 8.81 5.13
C LEU A 27 9.59 9.62 6.12
N GLY A 28 10.43 10.55 5.64
CA GLY A 28 11.22 11.43 6.51
C GLY A 28 10.38 12.39 7.38
N LYS A 29 9.08 12.55 7.06
CA LYS A 29 8.13 13.35 7.87
C LYS A 29 7.36 12.53 8.91
N LEU A 30 7.59 11.22 9.00
CA LEU A 30 6.93 10.39 10.00
C LEU A 30 7.72 10.42 11.31
N ASP A 31 7.06 10.80 12.40
CA ASP A 31 7.69 10.90 13.73
C ASP A 31 8.05 9.53 14.34
N LYS A 32 7.38 8.47 13.88
CA LYS A 32 7.53 7.11 14.43
C LYS A 32 8.49 6.29 13.57
N ALA A 33 9.73 6.13 14.04
CA ALA A 33 10.77 5.33 13.37
C ALA A 33 10.28 3.91 12.99
N GLY A 34 9.57 3.22 13.89
CA GLY A 34 9.01 1.89 13.59
C GLY A 34 8.02 1.88 12.42
N ARG A 35 7.27 2.97 12.22
CA ARG A 35 6.34 3.11 11.10
C ARG A 35 7.08 3.34 9.77
N VAL A 36 8.18 4.12 9.80
CA VAL A 36 9.06 4.29 8.64
C VAL A 36 9.59 2.94 8.17
N VAL A 37 10.21 2.19 9.09
CA VAL A 37 10.78 0.86 8.79
C VAL A 37 9.71 -0.10 8.25
N ASN A 38 8.51 -0.08 8.82
CA ASN A 38 7.43 -0.96 8.35
C ASN A 38 6.98 -0.64 6.92
N PHE A 39 6.85 0.65 6.57
CA PHE A 39 6.50 1.03 5.21
C PHE A 39 7.63 0.78 4.21
N GLU A 40 8.89 1.03 4.58
CA GLU A 40 10.03 0.69 3.72
C GLU A 40 10.11 -0.80 3.44
N ARG A 41 9.94 -1.64 4.48
CA ARG A 41 9.89 -3.08 4.32
C ARG A 41 8.76 -3.53 3.40
N LEU A 42 7.55 -3.01 3.59
CA LEU A 42 6.40 -3.35 2.75
C LEU A 42 6.64 -2.99 1.29
N ILE A 43 7.18 -1.79 1.02
CA ILE A 43 7.49 -1.35 -0.34
C ILE A 43 8.59 -2.21 -0.95
N GLY A 44 9.64 -2.52 -0.18
CA GLY A 44 10.71 -3.42 -0.62
C GLY A 44 10.20 -4.81 -0.98
N GLN A 45 9.31 -5.39 -0.18
CA GLN A 45 8.70 -6.70 -0.45
C GLN A 45 7.87 -6.71 -1.73
N ILE A 46 7.08 -5.66 -1.98
CA ILE A 46 6.27 -5.55 -3.19
C ILE A 46 7.17 -5.40 -4.42
N VAL A 47 8.15 -4.47 -4.36
CA VAL A 47 9.02 -4.16 -5.49
C VAL A 47 9.99 -5.30 -5.79
N ALA A 48 10.36 -6.13 -4.81
CA ALA A 48 11.20 -7.31 -5.02
C ALA A 48 10.59 -8.33 -5.99
N GLY A 49 9.26 -8.33 -6.19
CA GLY A 49 8.57 -9.18 -7.17
C GLY A 49 8.28 -8.47 -8.50
N ILE A 50 8.85 -7.29 -8.74
CA ILE A 50 8.62 -6.49 -9.95
C ILE A 50 9.97 -6.29 -10.64
N ASP A 51 10.10 -6.86 -11.84
CA ASP A 51 11.35 -6.76 -12.62
C ASP A 51 11.53 -5.37 -13.25
N ASP A 52 10.46 -4.77 -13.77
CA ASP A 52 10.46 -3.43 -14.36
C ASP A 52 9.07 -2.78 -14.31
N PHE A 53 9.00 -1.45 -14.48
CA PHE A 53 7.76 -0.72 -14.67
C PHE A 53 7.46 -0.57 -16.17
N PRO A 54 6.37 -1.18 -16.67
CA PRO A 54 6.07 -1.13 -18.09
C PRO A 54 5.69 0.29 -18.54
N THR A 55 5.94 0.57 -19.82
CA THR A 55 5.58 1.85 -20.44
C THR A 55 4.07 2.05 -20.50
N HIS A 56 3.32 0.97 -20.76
CA HIS A 56 1.86 0.94 -20.79
C HIS A 56 1.30 -0.38 -20.27
N LEU A 57 0.08 -0.33 -19.72
CA LEU A 57 -0.70 -1.51 -19.35
C LEU A 57 -1.94 -1.64 -20.24
N ALA A 58 -2.21 -2.85 -20.74
CA ALA A 58 -3.44 -3.13 -21.48
C ALA A 58 -4.66 -3.10 -20.55
N LEU A 59 -5.86 -2.85 -21.06
CA LEU A 59 -7.09 -2.72 -20.24
C LEU A 59 -7.29 -3.83 -19.19
N PRO A 60 -7.09 -5.13 -19.50
CA PRO A 60 -7.17 -6.18 -18.48
C PRO A 60 -6.14 -6.03 -17.34
N GLU A 61 -4.95 -5.54 -17.65
CA GLU A 61 -3.89 -5.28 -16.66
C GLU A 61 -4.18 -4.05 -15.83
N GLN A 62 -4.78 -3.01 -16.42
CA GLN A 62 -5.28 -1.85 -15.67
C GLN A 62 -6.37 -2.30 -14.66
N GLY A 63 -7.23 -3.23 -15.07
CA GLY A 63 -8.20 -3.88 -14.18
C GLY A 63 -7.52 -4.63 -13.03
N ARG A 64 -6.49 -5.43 -13.32
CA ARG A 64 -5.68 -6.14 -12.30
C ARG A 64 -4.97 -5.16 -11.35
N PHE A 65 -4.43 -4.06 -11.87
CA PHE A 65 -3.83 -3.00 -11.07
C PHE A 65 -4.84 -2.43 -10.07
N ALA A 66 -6.06 -2.14 -10.55
CA ALA A 66 -7.13 -1.63 -9.69
C ALA A 66 -7.50 -2.63 -8.60
N ILE A 67 -7.70 -3.90 -8.95
CA ILE A 67 -8.00 -4.97 -7.98
C ILE A 67 -6.91 -5.04 -6.91
N GLY A 68 -5.64 -5.09 -7.30
CA GLY A 68 -4.51 -5.12 -6.37
C GLY A 68 -4.46 -3.88 -5.45
N TYR A 69 -4.71 -2.69 -5.99
CA TYR A 69 -4.81 -1.46 -5.21
C TYR A 69 -5.89 -1.55 -4.14
N TYR A 70 -7.11 -1.99 -4.48
CA TYR A 70 -8.22 -2.07 -3.53
C TYR A 70 -8.01 -3.19 -2.50
N HIS A 71 -7.39 -4.32 -2.88
CA HIS A 71 -6.99 -5.37 -1.94
C HIS A 71 -6.02 -4.83 -0.88
N GLN A 72 -4.92 -4.20 -1.32
CA GLN A 72 -3.92 -3.65 -0.40
C GLN A 72 -4.50 -2.54 0.47
N ARG A 73 -5.36 -1.69 -0.10
CA ARG A 73 -6.07 -0.64 0.63
C ARG A 73 -6.95 -1.23 1.72
N GLN A 74 -7.77 -2.22 1.39
CA GLN A 74 -8.64 -2.86 2.37
C GLN A 74 -7.82 -3.49 3.49
N ALA A 75 -6.73 -4.19 3.17
CA ALA A 75 -5.85 -4.81 4.15
C ALA A 75 -5.27 -3.82 5.19
N PHE A 76 -5.05 -2.56 4.82
CA PHE A 76 -4.63 -1.53 5.78
C PHE A 76 -5.73 -1.15 6.79
N PHE A 77 -7.01 -1.20 6.39
CA PHE A 77 -8.13 -0.92 7.28
C PHE A 77 -8.47 -2.11 8.16
N THR A 78 -8.44 -3.33 7.62
CA THR A 78 -8.82 -4.53 8.38
C THR A 78 -7.80 -4.89 9.46
N LYS A 79 -6.50 -4.63 9.22
CA LYS A 79 -5.45 -4.81 10.24
C LYS A 79 -5.53 -3.80 11.40
N ALA A 80 -6.32 -2.75 11.27
CA ALA A 80 -6.47 -1.71 12.30
C ALA A 80 -7.59 -2.01 13.31
N THR A 81 -8.33 -3.11 13.16
CA THR A 81 -9.33 -3.54 14.14
C THR A 81 -8.65 -4.42 15.18
N PRO A 82 -8.35 -3.94 16.41
CA PRO A 82 -8.13 -4.86 17.50
C PRO A 82 -9.46 -5.59 17.72
N GLU A 83 -9.44 -6.92 17.65
CA GLU A 83 -10.56 -7.67 18.21
C GLU A 83 -10.61 -7.33 19.69
N THR A 84 -11.64 -6.58 20.09
CA THR A 84 -12.02 -6.47 21.49
C THR A 84 -12.44 -7.89 21.90
N THR A 85 -11.49 -8.64 22.47
CA THR A 85 -11.79 -9.85 23.23
C THR A 85 -12.66 -9.46 24.40
N ASP A 86 -13.96 -9.50 24.18
CA ASP A 86 -14.98 -9.49 25.22
C ASP A 86 -14.72 -10.73 26.08
N HIS A 87 -14.04 -10.53 27.21
CA HIS A 87 -13.93 -11.55 28.25
C HIS A 87 -15.33 -11.66 28.88
N PRO A 88 -15.98 -12.83 28.88
CA PRO A 88 -17.15 -13.02 29.74
C PRO A 88 -16.67 -13.01 31.19
N GLU A 89 -16.70 -11.84 31.81
CA GLU A 89 -16.64 -11.68 33.26
C GLU A 89 -17.96 -12.22 33.84
N GLY A 90 -17.86 -13.34 34.54
CA GLY A 90 -19.04 -14.00 35.12
C GLY A 90 -18.68 -15.24 35.92
N ALA A 91 -17.65 -15.14 36.76
CA ALA A 91 -17.45 -16.12 37.83
C ALA A 91 -18.31 -15.75 39.05
N LYS A 92 -19.31 -16.62 39.31
CA LYS A 92 -19.79 -17.07 40.63
C LYS A 92 -20.74 -16.14 41.41
N PRO A 93 -21.51 -16.63 42.41
CA PRO A 93 -21.23 -17.71 43.38
C PRO A 93 -21.34 -19.16 42.88
#